data_AF-A0A5C5S995-F1
#
_entry.id   AF-A0A5C5S995-F1
#
_cell.length_a   1.000
_cell.length_b   1.000
_cell.length_c   1.000
_cell.angle_alpha   90.00
_cell.angle_beta   90.00
_cell.angle_gamma   90.00
#
_symmetry.space_group_name_H-M   'P 1'
#
loop_
_entity.id
_entity.type
_entity.pdbx_description
1 polymer ?
#
loop_
_entity_poly.entity_id
_entity_poly.type
_entity_poly.pdbx_seq_one_letter_code
_entity_poly.pdbx_strand_id
1 'polypeptide(L)' 'MHPANGSLILKEESWPAEARWILTEFLMSDEGAQRGNVTPRFIIAQNQKIVLTATGNGGWKDTIWPRIQEMTGTRT' A
#
# COMPACT_ATOMS: atom_id res chain seq x y z
N MET A 1 14.80 18.83 11.18
CA MET A 1 13.81 18.41 10.17
C MET A 1 14.39 17.17 9.49
N HIS A 2 13.82 15.98 9.67
CA HIS A 2 14.22 14.83 8.87
C HIS A 2 13.52 14.97 7.51
N PRO A 3 14.24 15.08 6.38
CA PRO A 3 13.58 15.10 5.09
C PRO A 3 12.76 13.82 4.94
N ALA A 4 11.50 13.95 4.54
CA ALA A 4 10.67 12.81 4.15
C ALA A 4 11.28 12.18 2.90
N ASN A 5 12.26 11.30 3.11
CA ASN A 5 12.88 10.54 2.04
C ASN A 5 11.93 9.40 1.70
N GLY A 6 11.43 9.35 0.47
CA GLY A 6 10.55 8.29 -0.02
C GLY A 6 11.14 6.88 0.16
N SER A 7 12.45 6.75 0.35
CA SER A 7 13.07 5.46 0.67
C SER A 7 12.76 4.96 2.09
N LEU A 8 12.29 5.81 3.01
CA LEU A 8 11.95 5.40 4.37
C LEU A 8 10.75 4.45 4.40
N ILE A 9 9.77 4.62 3.49
CA ILE A 9 8.63 3.70 3.42
C ILE A 9 9.03 2.27 3.01
N LEU A 10 10.26 2.07 2.51
CA LEU A 10 10.80 0.76 2.17
C LEU A 10 11.51 0.07 3.33
N LYS A 11 11.66 0.76 4.47
CA LYS A 11 12.38 0.26 5.63
C LYS A 11 11.40 -0.35 6.63
N GLU A 12 11.68 -1.57 7.07
CA GLU A 12 10.83 -2.29 8.03
C GLU A 12 10.62 -1.51 9.33
N GLU A 13 11.64 -0.79 9.80
CA GLU A 13 11.55 0.03 11.02
C GLU A 13 10.59 1.21 10.92
N SER A 14 10.17 1.59 9.69
CA SER A 14 9.19 2.66 9.48
C SER A 14 7.74 2.18 9.54
N TRP A 15 7.52 0.87 9.74
CA TRP A 15 6.18 0.25 9.78
C TRP A 15 5.85 -0.32 11.17
N PRO A 16 4.56 -0.26 11.59
CA PRO A 16 4.07 -0.99 12.75
C PRO A 16 4.37 -2.48 12.64
N ALA A 17 4.70 -3.14 13.75
CA ALA A 17 5.16 -4.53 13.77
C ALA A 17 4.15 -5.49 13.09
N GLU A 18 2.87 -5.27 13.35
CA GLU A 18 1.73 -6.00 12.80
C GLU A 18 1.56 -5.84 11.27
N ALA A 19 2.16 -4.81 10.67
CA ALA A 19 2.04 -4.49 9.25
C ALA A 19 3.32 -4.80 8.46
N ARG A 20 4.42 -5.19 9.11
CA ARG A 20 5.71 -5.46 8.44
C ARG A 20 5.62 -6.56 7.40
N TRP A 21 4.80 -7.59 7.62
CA TRP A 21 4.58 -8.64 6.64
C TRP A 21 4.02 -8.10 5.32
N ILE A 22 3.19 -7.04 5.38
CA ILE A 22 2.64 -6.37 4.19
C ILE A 22 3.78 -5.74 3.40
N LEU A 23 4.72 -5.07 4.07
CA LEU A 23 5.89 -4.50 3.41
C LEU A 23 6.75 -5.60 2.75
N THR A 24 7.00 -6.70 3.46
CA THR A 24 7.75 -7.84 2.92
C THR A 24 7.09 -8.42 1.67
N GLU A 25 5.80 -8.73 1.74
CA GLU A 25 5.05 -9.28 0.59
C GLU A 25 4.98 -8.28 -0.57
N PHE A 26 4.78 -6.99 -0.26
CA PHE A 26 4.74 -5.94 -1.28
C PHE A 26 6.07 -5.83 -2.02
N LEU A 27 7.20 -5.79 -1.31
CA LEU A 27 8.54 -5.69 -1.92
C LEU A 27 8.92 -6.92 -2.76
N MET A 28 8.28 -8.07 -2.53
CA MET A 28 8.43 -9.28 -3.35
C MET A 28 7.55 -9.26 -4.62
N SER A 29 6.57 -8.35 -4.72
CA SER A 29 5.76 -8.17 -5.93
C SER A 29 6.47 -7.33 -7.00
N ASP A 30 6.09 -7.49 -8.27
CA ASP A 30 6.64 -6.70 -9.38
C ASP A 30 6.48 -5.18 -9.14
N GLU A 31 5.32 -4.75 -8.64
CA GLU A 31 5.04 -3.34 -8.35
C GLU A 31 5.92 -2.81 -7.20
N GLY A 32 6.14 -3.59 -6.14
CA GLY A 32 7.02 -3.20 -5.04
C GLY A 32 8.49 -3.16 -5.45
N ALA A 33 8.93 -4.12 -6.26
CA ALA A 33 10.29 -4.16 -6.79
C ALA A 33 10.59 -2.98 -7.71
N GLN A 34 9.62 -2.56 -8.55
CA GLN A 34 9.84 -1.50 -9.53
C GLN A 34 9.53 -0.09 -9.00
N ARG A 35 8.51 0.03 -8.13
CA ARG A 35 7.90 1.32 -7.76
C ARG A 35 7.67 1.45 -6.25
N GLY A 36 8.41 0.70 -5.44
CA GLY A 36 8.18 0.63 -4.00
C GLY A 36 8.22 1.99 -3.28
N ASN A 37 9.09 2.91 -3.71
CA ASN A 37 9.24 4.24 -3.09
C ASN A 37 8.25 5.31 -3.59
N VAL A 38 7.32 4.96 -4.49
CA VAL A 38 6.35 5.92 -5.04
C VAL A 38 5.26 6.21 -4.01
N THR A 39 5.09 7.50 -3.68
CA THR A 39 4.11 8.01 -2.72
C THR A 39 3.12 8.99 -3.37
N PRO A 40 1.86 9.10 -2.88
CA PRO A 40 1.25 8.26 -1.85
C PRO A 40 1.03 6.82 -2.32
N ARG A 41 1.15 5.88 -1.38
CA ARG A 41 0.99 4.44 -1.59
C ARG A 41 -0.20 3.94 -0.77
N PHE A 42 -1.04 3.13 -1.39
CA PHE A 42 -2.18 2.50 -0.75
C PHE A 42 -2.12 0.99 -0.96
N ILE A 43 -2.40 0.25 0.10
CA ILE A 43 -2.40 -1.22 0.10
C ILE A 43 -3.65 -1.68 0.84
N ILE A 44 -4.44 -2.54 0.21
CA ILE A 44 -5.51 -3.31 0.86
C ILE A 44 -4.95 -4.72 1.07
N ALA A 45 -4.93 -5.15 2.33
CA ALA A 45 -4.50 -6.48 2.71
C ALA A 45 -5.59 -7.15 3.56
N GLN A 46 -5.84 -8.43 3.30
CA GLN A 46 -6.85 -9.23 4.01
C GLN A 46 -6.39 -10.69 4.05
N ASN A 47 -6.65 -11.38 5.17
CA ASN A 47 -6.33 -12.81 5.33
C ASN A 47 -4.86 -13.14 5.00
N GLN A 48 -3.92 -12.32 5.50
CA GLN A 48 -2.47 -12.44 5.27
C GLN A 48 -2.08 -12.44 3.78
N LYS A 49 -2.82 -11.70 2.94
CA LYS A 49 -2.49 -11.49 1.54
C LYS A 49 -2.73 -10.04 1.14
N ILE A 50 -1.90 -9.54 0.24
CA ILE A 50 -2.18 -8.28 -0.45
C ILE A 50 -3.27 -8.52 -1.50
N VAL A 51 -4.37 -7.78 -1.39
CA VAL A 51 -5.54 -7.85 -2.28
C VAL A 51 -5.41 -6.84 -3.41
N LEU A 52 -4.93 -5.64 -3.10
CA LEU A 52 -4.83 -4.54 -4.06
C LEU A 52 -3.77 -3.54 -3.62
N THR A 53 -3.04 -2.98 -4.59
CA THR A 53 -2.12 -1.86 -4.37
C THR A 53 -2.37 -0.76 -5.38
N ALA A 54 -2.21 0.50 -4.99
CA ALA A 54 -2.27 1.63 -5.90
C ALA A 54 -1.31 2.77 -5.49
N THR A 55 -0.92 3.61 -6.46
CA THR A 55 -0.12 4.82 -6.23
C THR A 55 -0.85 6.09 -6.64
N GLY A 56 -0.47 7.19 -6.00
CA GLY A 56 -0.87 8.53 -6.42
C GLY A 56 -2.31 8.86 -6.05
N ASN A 57 -2.66 10.14 -6.16
CA ASN A 57 -3.98 10.62 -5.77
C ASN A 57 -5.11 9.96 -6.58
N GLY A 58 -4.88 9.68 -7.87
CA GLY A 58 -5.83 8.93 -8.71
C GLY A 58 -6.01 7.49 -8.23
N GLY A 59 -4.94 6.82 -7.80
CA GLY A 59 -5.01 5.46 -7.26
C GLY A 59 -5.95 5.32 -6.06
N TRP A 60 -6.04 6.33 -5.20
CA TRP A 60 -7.05 6.35 -4.13
C TRP A 60 -8.47 6.36 -4.70
N LYS A 61 -8.80 7.37 -5.50
CA LYS A 61 -10.16 7.63 -5.96
C LYS A 61 -10.67 6.57 -6.92
N ASP A 62 -9.82 6.09 -7.82
CA ASP A 62 -10.22 5.29 -8.97
C ASP A 62 -10.02 3.78 -8.72
N THR A 63 -9.23 3.40 -7.72
CA THR A 63 -8.86 2.00 -7.47
C THR A 63 -9.17 1.55 -6.04
N ILE A 64 -8.63 2.24 -5.03
CA ILE A 64 -8.75 1.81 -3.63
C ILE A 64 -10.15 2.03 -3.09
N TRP A 65 -10.70 3.24 -3.25
CA TRP A 65 -12.01 3.57 -2.71
C TRP A 65 -13.13 2.70 -3.29
N PRO A 66 -13.24 2.50 -4.62
CA PRO A 66 -14.23 1.58 -5.18
C PRO A 66 -14.08 0.15 -4.66
N ARG A 67 -12.83 -0.32 -4.46
CA ARG A 67 -12.57 -1.66 -3.92
C ARG A 67 -13.05 -1.81 -2.48
N ILE A 68 -12.82 -0.80 -1.63
CA ILE A 68 -13.35 -0.79 -0.26
C ILE A 68 -14.88 -0.86 -0.31
N GLN A 69 -15.53 -0.03 -1.12
CA GLN A 69 -16.99 -0.01 -1.24
C GLN A 69 -17.58 -1.35 -1.68
N GLU A 70 -16.92 -2.02 -2.63
CA GLU A 70 -17.28 -3.36 -3.08
C GLU A 70 -17.12 -4.38 -1.95
N MET A 71 -15.98 -4.37 -1.25
CA MET A 71 -15.69 -5.32 -0.17
C MET A 71 -16.59 -5.14 1.05
N THR A 72 -17.07 -3.92 1.33
CA THR A 72 -17.92 -3.61 2.48
C THR A 72 -19.41 -3.50 2.14
N GLY A 73 -19.79 -3.65 0.87
CA GLY A 73 -21.19 -3.52 0.43
C GLY A 73 -21.75 -2.10 0.55
N THR A 74 -20.90 -1.07 0.55
CA THR A 74 -21.30 0.35 0.66
C THR A 74 -21.33 1.06 -0.68
N ARG A 75 -21.30 0.30 -1.78
CA ARG A 75 -21.52 0.81 -3.12
C ARG A 75 -23.01 1.13 -3.28
N THR A 76 -23.36 2.40 -3.12
CA THR A 76 -24.70 2.95 -3.36
C THR A 76 -24.97 3.09 -4.85
#